data_AF-A0A5N6YC87-F1
#
_entry.id   AF-A0A5N6YC87-F1
#
_cell.length_a   1.000
_cell.length_b   1.000
_cell.length_c   1.000
_cell.angle_alpha   90.00
_cell.angle_beta   90.00
_cell.angle_gamma   90.00
#
_symmetry.space_group_name_H-M   'P 1'
#
loop_
_entity.id
_entity.type
_entity.pdbx_description
1 polymer ?
#
loop_
_entity_poly.entity_id
_entity_poly.type
_entity_poly.pdbx_seq_one_letter_code
_entity_poly.pdbx_strand_id
1 'polypeptide(L)'
;MGTLKLALTALIVAGVGMQSKVLPNTFAGCNSLAASWREALPMDMRDSSTGSEASLHSACKRMVEHWAFAVAVVIFYVPYSLLMIFHGVRGILHPRPRRHWYSKASRSLRVQAAIYFALRYTAKVFRRLKPRSGKPPPHVVMRQGDMINQRSNTFTGLRRHKRSTSLPTRVLPSNVLLKIATYVHYVDIVNLHTAYNKLFLAYIGNEDEESKLEQLRMYTCLSGAKEECKLCRAQICESCRLSVPIPHTAILMHLESCKPNCSSCFLKTYKSTIYQPCNLEKAGPSFQHRNICRNCAAVTSSDRIRMVEQQAQAEMYKFSKDGLFCADCKSKLPLSGPRWWICSCGQECSHHVHPPWGLGSNS
;
A
#
# COMPACT_ATOMS: atom_id res chain seq x y z
N MET A 1 -22.22 -6.91 23.51
CA MET A 1 -23.52 -7.42 23.03
C MET A 1 -23.39 -8.34 21.81
N GLY A 2 -22.72 -7.96 20.72
CA GLY A 2 -22.59 -8.84 19.54
C GLY A 2 -21.86 -10.16 19.80
N THR A 3 -20.79 -10.16 20.60
CA THR A 3 -20.03 -11.37 20.96
C THR A 3 -20.82 -12.35 21.82
N LEU A 4 -21.60 -11.84 22.78
CA LEU A 4 -22.48 -12.64 23.63
C LEU A 4 -23.57 -13.32 22.79
N LYS A 5 -24.19 -12.59 21.84
CA LYS A 5 -25.18 -13.16 20.91
C LYS A 5 -24.57 -14.21 19.99
N LEU A 6 -23.33 -14.04 19.54
CA LEU A 6 -22.65 -15.00 18.68
C LEU A 6 -22.28 -16.28 19.44
N ALA A 7 -21.82 -16.16 20.68
CA ALA A 7 -21.59 -17.32 21.56
C ALA A 7 -22.88 -18.10 21.84
N LEU A 8 -23.98 -17.40 22.11
CA LEU A 8 -25.29 -18.02 22.33
C LEU A 8 -25.80 -18.73 21.06
N THR A 9 -25.55 -18.12 19.89
CA THR A 9 -25.90 -18.72 18.60
C THR A 9 -25.07 -19.96 18.30
N ALA A 10 -23.77 -19.96 18.63
CA ALA A 10 -22.90 -21.13 18.47
C ALA A 10 -23.34 -22.30 19.37
N LEU A 11 -23.77 -22.02 20.60
CA LEU A 11 -24.32 -23.03 21.51
C LEU A 11 -25.62 -23.64 20.97
N ILE A 12 -26.52 -22.82 20.40
CA ILE A 12 -27.76 -23.30 19.78
C ILE A 12 -27.45 -24.18 18.55
N VAL A 13 -26.52 -23.75 17.68
CA VAL A 13 -26.11 -24.55 16.51
C VAL A 13 -25.51 -25.90 16.93
N ALA A 14 -24.66 -25.92 17.96
CA ALA A 14 -24.10 -27.15 18.50
C ALA A 14 -25.21 -28.08 19.05
N GLY A 15 -26.16 -27.53 19.80
CA GLY A 15 -27.31 -28.29 20.33
C GLY A 15 -28.18 -28.89 19.23
N VAL A 16 -28.54 -28.10 18.21
CA VAL A 16 -29.34 -28.53 17.06
C VAL A 16 -28.63 -29.63 16.26
N GLY A 17 -27.31 -29.49 16.04
CA GLY A 17 -26.50 -30.48 15.31
C GLY A 17 -26.28 -31.79 16.07
N MET A 18 -26.25 -31.75 17.41
CA MET A 18 -26.20 -32.97 18.22
C MET A 18 -27.58 -33.67 18.26
N GLN A 19 -28.67 -32.91 18.32
CA GLN A 19 -30.04 -33.47 18.28
C GLN A 19 -30.36 -34.13 16.93
N SER A 20 -29.92 -33.57 15.81
CA SER A 20 -30.20 -34.13 14.48
C SER A 20 -29.50 -35.47 14.20
N LYS A 21 -28.58 -35.90 15.06
CA LYS A 21 -27.94 -37.22 14.98
C LYS A 21 -28.74 -38.33 15.64
N VAL A 22 -29.64 -37.97 16.55
CA VAL A 22 -30.38 -38.91 17.41
C VAL A 22 -31.87 -38.89 17.10
N LEU A 23 -32.40 -37.77 16.61
CA LEU A 23 -33.82 -37.57 16.33
C LEU A 23 -34.07 -37.28 14.83
N PRO A 24 -35.22 -37.71 14.29
CA PRO A 24 -35.60 -37.36 12.93
C PRO A 24 -35.77 -35.84 12.80
N ASN A 25 -35.26 -35.29 11.70
CA ASN A 25 -35.31 -33.87 11.36
C ASN A 25 -36.53 -33.48 10.51
N THR A 26 -37.41 -34.44 10.22
CA THR A 26 -38.59 -34.26 9.38
C THR A 26 -39.78 -35.03 9.94
N PHE A 27 -40.99 -34.50 9.70
CA PHE A 27 -42.23 -35.17 10.09
C PHE A 27 -42.41 -36.53 9.41
N ALA A 28 -41.88 -36.70 8.20
CA ALA A 28 -41.88 -37.98 7.50
C ALA A 28 -41.02 -39.04 8.22
N GLY A 29 -39.93 -38.63 8.87
CA GLY A 29 -39.09 -39.51 9.69
C GLY A 29 -39.76 -40.02 10.97
N CYS A 30 -40.80 -39.32 11.47
CA CYS A 30 -41.62 -39.82 12.57
C CYS A 30 -42.57 -40.97 12.15
N ASN A 31 -42.84 -41.14 10.85
CA ASN A 31 -43.77 -42.15 10.34
C ASN A 31 -43.10 -43.51 10.06
N SER A 32 -41.79 -43.54 9.77
CA SER A 32 -41.12 -44.72 9.19
C SER A 32 -40.22 -45.52 10.12
N LEU A 33 -39.93 -45.01 11.33
CA LEU A 33 -38.81 -45.51 12.16
C LEU A 33 -39.17 -45.75 13.64
N ALA A 34 -40.43 -46.07 13.94
CA ALA A 34 -40.98 -46.34 15.29
C ALA A 34 -40.08 -47.17 16.22
N ALA A 35 -39.31 -48.11 15.68
CA ALA A 35 -38.43 -48.98 16.47
C ALA A 35 -37.11 -48.32 16.90
N SER A 36 -36.44 -47.56 16.02
CA SER A 36 -35.08 -47.05 16.26
C SER A 36 -35.00 -45.89 17.26
N TRP A 37 -36.04 -45.07 17.38
CA TRP A 37 -36.03 -43.92 18.29
C TRP A 37 -36.56 -44.26 19.69
N ARG A 38 -37.29 -45.38 19.86
CA ARG A 38 -37.61 -45.93 21.19
C ARG A 38 -36.34 -46.24 21.98
N GLU A 39 -35.28 -46.65 21.29
CA GLU A 39 -33.96 -46.94 21.87
C GLU A 39 -33.17 -45.68 22.29
N ALA A 40 -33.58 -44.50 21.85
CA ALA A 40 -32.98 -43.22 22.23
C ALA A 40 -33.70 -42.52 23.40
N LEU A 41 -34.88 -43.02 23.81
CA LEU A 41 -35.61 -42.48 24.96
C LEU A 41 -35.01 -42.98 26.29
N PRO A 42 -35.11 -42.16 27.37
CA PRO A 42 -34.80 -42.61 28.74
C PRO A 42 -35.58 -43.88 29.09
N MET A 43 -34.97 -44.81 29.83
CA MET A 43 -35.55 -46.12 30.18
C MET A 43 -36.96 -46.01 30.77
N ASP A 44 -37.20 -44.96 31.57
CA ASP A 44 -38.47 -44.70 32.26
C ASP A 44 -39.65 -44.45 31.31
N MET A 45 -39.40 -44.01 30.07
CA MET A 45 -40.42 -43.83 29.03
C MET A 45 -40.55 -45.02 28.08
N ARG A 46 -39.61 -45.98 28.14
CA ARG A 46 -39.57 -47.15 27.25
C ARG A 46 -40.55 -48.24 27.72
N ASP A 47 -40.77 -48.34 29.03
CA ASP A 47 -41.53 -49.44 29.66
C ASP A 47 -42.96 -49.05 30.08
N SER A 48 -43.44 -47.84 29.78
CA SER A 48 -44.82 -47.45 30.12
C SER A 48 -45.82 -48.14 29.19
N SER A 49 -46.55 -49.14 29.69
CA SER A 49 -47.64 -49.84 28.98
C SER A 49 -48.86 -48.98 28.63
N THR A 50 -48.85 -47.70 29.04
CA THR A 50 -49.92 -46.71 28.82
C THR A 50 -49.69 -45.77 27.64
N GLY A 51 -48.52 -45.82 27.00
CA GLY A 51 -48.21 -44.99 25.83
C GLY A 51 -48.79 -45.57 24.55
N SER A 52 -49.97 -45.12 24.11
CA SER A 52 -50.47 -45.48 22.78
C SER A 52 -49.50 -45.01 21.70
N GLU A 53 -49.37 -45.75 20.60
CA GLU A 53 -48.52 -45.38 19.46
C GLU A 53 -48.81 -43.96 18.94
N ALA A 54 -50.06 -43.52 19.06
CA ALA A 54 -50.51 -42.15 18.78
C ALA A 54 -49.88 -41.08 19.70
N SER A 55 -49.69 -41.38 21.00
CA SER A 55 -49.04 -40.47 21.95
C SER A 55 -47.55 -40.27 21.65
N LEU A 56 -46.86 -41.35 21.27
CA LEU A 56 -45.46 -41.39 20.87
C LEU A 56 -45.23 -40.62 19.55
N HIS A 57 -46.13 -40.80 18.58
CA HIS A 57 -46.13 -40.02 17.33
C HIS A 57 -46.32 -38.52 17.58
N SER A 58 -47.25 -38.17 18.47
CA SER A 58 -47.49 -36.78 18.85
C SER A 58 -46.28 -36.13 19.54
N ALA A 59 -45.53 -36.90 20.35
CA ALA A 59 -44.31 -36.43 21.00
C ALA A 59 -43.17 -36.20 19.98
N CYS A 60 -42.99 -37.12 19.02
CA CYS A 60 -42.04 -36.97 17.92
C CYS A 60 -42.35 -35.71 17.10
N LYS A 61 -43.62 -35.51 16.74
CA LYS A 61 -44.07 -34.33 16.00
C LYS A 61 -43.76 -33.04 16.75
N ARG A 62 -44.04 -32.99 18.05
CA ARG A 62 -43.76 -31.82 18.91
C ARG A 62 -42.25 -31.53 19.03
N MET A 63 -41.42 -32.57 19.09
CA MET A 63 -39.96 -32.42 19.09
C MET A 63 -39.44 -31.89 17.76
N VAL A 64 -39.95 -32.38 16.63
CA VAL A 64 -39.61 -31.88 15.29
C VAL A 64 -40.03 -30.42 15.12
N GLU A 65 -41.20 -30.02 15.65
CA GLU A 65 -41.64 -28.63 15.69
C GLU A 65 -40.68 -27.74 16.48
N HIS A 66 -40.24 -28.16 17.66
CA HIS A 66 -39.26 -27.43 18.46
C HIS A 66 -37.88 -27.34 17.78
N TRP A 67 -37.44 -28.42 17.12
CA TRP A 67 -36.21 -28.45 16.36
C TRP A 67 -36.27 -27.49 15.15
N ALA A 68 -37.37 -27.52 14.40
CA ALA A 68 -37.59 -26.63 13.26
C ALA A 68 -37.65 -25.15 13.70
N PHE A 69 -38.30 -24.86 14.83
CA PHE A 69 -38.31 -23.52 15.41
C PHE A 69 -36.91 -23.05 15.82
N ALA A 70 -36.10 -23.92 16.46
CA ALA A 70 -34.73 -23.59 16.82
C ALA A 70 -33.85 -23.29 15.59
N VAL A 71 -34.00 -24.07 14.51
CA VAL A 71 -33.33 -23.82 13.22
C VAL A 71 -33.76 -22.48 12.63
N ALA A 72 -35.06 -22.16 12.63
CA ALA A 72 -35.55 -20.87 12.15
C ALA A 72 -34.94 -19.71 12.94
N VAL A 73 -34.88 -19.82 14.28
CA VAL A 73 -34.24 -18.82 15.14
C VAL A 73 -32.77 -18.64 14.75
N VAL A 74 -32.00 -19.72 14.55
CA VAL A 74 -30.59 -19.63 14.10
C VAL A 74 -30.49 -18.88 12.77
N ILE A 75 -31.33 -19.22 11.78
CA ILE A 75 -31.32 -18.62 10.44
C ILE A 75 -31.56 -17.11 10.51
N PHE A 76 -32.40 -16.61 11.42
CA PHE A 76 -32.62 -15.18 11.59
C PHE A 76 -31.57 -14.50 12.50
N TYR A 77 -31.10 -15.18 13.55
CA TYR A 77 -30.20 -14.58 14.55
C TYR A 77 -28.75 -14.48 14.08
N VAL A 78 -28.26 -15.42 13.27
CA VAL A 78 -26.91 -15.39 12.67
C VAL A 78 -26.72 -14.13 11.80
N PRO A 79 -27.53 -13.88 10.75
CA PRO A 79 -27.38 -12.70 9.90
C PRO A 79 -27.63 -11.42 10.68
N TYR A 80 -28.58 -11.38 11.62
CA TYR A 80 -28.79 -10.21 12.48
C TYR A 80 -27.55 -9.91 13.34
N SER A 81 -26.94 -10.93 13.95
CA SER A 81 -25.72 -10.76 14.76
C SER A 81 -24.53 -10.32 13.90
N LEU A 82 -24.41 -10.86 12.69
CA LEU A 82 -23.39 -10.44 11.71
C LEU A 82 -23.61 -8.99 11.25
N LEU A 83 -24.84 -8.57 10.98
CA LEU A 83 -25.19 -7.19 10.66
C LEU A 83 -24.85 -6.24 11.81
N MET A 84 -25.17 -6.61 13.05
CA MET A 84 -24.83 -5.81 14.23
C MET A 84 -23.31 -5.68 14.43
N ILE A 85 -22.55 -6.75 14.17
CA ILE A 85 -21.09 -6.70 14.17
C ILE A 85 -20.58 -5.82 13.03
N PHE A 86 -21.12 -5.97 11.83
CA PHE A 86 -20.73 -5.19 10.67
C PHE A 86 -21.02 -3.70 10.86
N HIS A 87 -22.19 -3.33 11.37
CA HIS A 87 -22.54 -1.96 11.71
C HIS A 87 -21.72 -1.40 12.88
N GLY A 88 -21.41 -2.22 13.89
CA GLY A 88 -20.50 -1.84 14.98
C GLY A 88 -19.08 -1.57 14.47
N VAL A 89 -18.53 -2.47 13.66
CA VAL A 89 -17.22 -2.34 13.01
C VAL A 89 -17.21 -1.14 12.06
N ARG A 90 -18.28 -0.93 11.28
CA ARG A 90 -18.43 0.24 10.41
C ARG A 90 -18.56 1.54 11.19
N GLY A 91 -19.21 1.54 12.37
CA GLY A 91 -19.27 2.68 13.27
C GLY A 91 -17.93 3.01 13.92
N ILE A 92 -17.06 2.01 14.12
CA ILE A 92 -15.68 2.19 14.58
C ILE A 92 -14.78 2.72 13.45
N LEU A 93 -14.96 2.22 12.23
CA LEU A 93 -14.20 2.61 11.04
C LEU A 93 -14.62 3.98 10.47
N HIS A 94 -15.90 4.31 10.58
CA HIS A 94 -16.52 5.55 10.11
C HIS A 94 -17.41 6.13 11.21
N PRO A 95 -16.81 6.74 12.25
CA PRO A 95 -17.59 7.36 13.31
C PRO A 95 -18.48 8.45 12.72
N ARG A 96 -19.81 8.32 12.87
CA ARG A 96 -20.74 9.41 12.58
C ARG A 96 -20.41 10.61 13.49
N PRO A 97 -20.58 11.86 13.02
CA PRO A 97 -20.35 13.04 13.86
C PRO A 97 -21.26 12.96 15.09
N ARG A 98 -20.65 12.82 16.27
CA ARG A 98 -21.37 12.76 17.54
C ARG A 98 -21.69 14.18 17.98
N ARG A 99 -22.99 14.46 18.19
CA ARG A 99 -23.44 15.66 18.90
C ARG A 99 -22.77 15.71 20.27
N HIS A 100 -22.33 16.92 20.60
CA HIS A 100 -21.58 17.35 21.77
C HIS A 100 -22.02 16.62 23.06
N TRP A 101 -21.17 15.75 23.61
CA TRP A 101 -21.32 15.24 24.98
C TRP A 101 -19.96 15.09 25.64
N TYR A 102 -19.72 15.90 26.66
CA TYR A 102 -18.45 16.09 27.33
C TYR A 102 -18.24 15.05 28.46
N SER A 103 -16.97 14.66 28.65
CA SER A 103 -16.33 14.24 29.92
C SER A 103 -16.00 12.76 30.24
N LYS A 104 -16.53 11.72 29.57
CA LYS A 104 -16.06 10.31 29.78
C LYS A 104 -15.26 9.70 28.61
N ALA A 105 -14.82 10.54 27.66
CA ALA A 105 -14.36 10.12 26.34
C ALA A 105 -12.96 9.47 26.27
N SER A 106 -12.06 9.69 27.23
CA SER A 106 -10.64 9.33 27.06
C SER A 106 -10.37 7.81 27.03
N ARG A 107 -11.03 7.03 27.89
CA ARG A 107 -10.85 5.56 27.95
C ARG A 107 -11.50 4.88 26.75
N SER A 108 -12.69 5.34 26.35
CA SER A 108 -13.38 4.87 25.14
C SER A 108 -12.60 5.19 23.86
N LEU A 109 -11.95 6.37 23.77
CA LEU A 109 -11.12 6.73 22.63
C LEU A 109 -9.90 5.82 22.47
N ARG A 110 -9.21 5.50 23.58
CA ARG A 110 -8.05 4.59 23.55
C ARG A 110 -8.43 3.19 23.10
N VAL A 111 -9.58 2.69 23.55
CA VAL A 111 -10.09 1.37 23.12
C VAL A 111 -10.44 1.39 21.63
N GLN A 112 -11.08 2.47 21.14
CA GLN A 112 -11.39 2.62 19.71
C GLN A 112 -10.11 2.68 18.85
N ALA A 113 -9.10 3.44 19.30
CA ALA A 113 -7.80 3.54 18.64
C ALA A 113 -7.09 2.17 18.56
N ALA A 114 -7.12 1.40 19.65
CA ALA A 114 -6.53 0.06 19.70
C ALA A 114 -7.25 -0.92 18.77
N ILE A 115 -8.58 -0.90 18.72
CA ILE A 115 -9.37 -1.73 17.81
C ILE A 115 -9.09 -1.35 16.35
N TYR A 116 -9.06 -0.05 16.04
CA TYR A 116 -8.73 0.43 14.70
C TYR A 116 -7.32 -0.01 14.28
N PHE A 117 -6.33 0.19 15.16
CA PHE A 117 -4.97 -0.26 14.94
C PHE A 117 -4.91 -1.76 14.66
N ALA A 118 -5.57 -2.60 15.48
CA ALA A 118 -5.59 -4.05 15.31
C ALA A 118 -6.20 -4.46 13.97
N LEU A 119 -7.38 -3.91 13.61
CA LEU A 119 -8.04 -4.19 12.32
C LEU A 119 -7.19 -3.77 11.12
N ARG A 120 -6.49 -2.64 11.20
CA ARG A 120 -5.64 -2.15 10.11
C ARG A 120 -4.34 -2.92 10.01
N TYR A 121 -3.76 -3.29 11.14
CA TYR A 121 -2.59 -4.15 11.20
C TYR A 121 -2.90 -5.50 10.54
N THR A 122 -4.01 -6.16 10.90
CA THR A 122 -4.42 -7.43 10.27
C THR A 122 -4.67 -7.26 8.78
N ALA A 123 -5.36 -6.20 8.34
CA ALA A 123 -5.56 -5.92 6.92
C ALA A 123 -4.25 -5.75 6.14
N LYS A 124 -3.23 -5.09 6.71
CA LYS A 124 -1.89 -4.94 6.10
C LYS A 124 -1.13 -6.27 6.05
N VAL A 125 -1.26 -7.13 7.07
CA VAL A 125 -0.71 -8.50 7.06
C VAL A 125 -1.33 -9.32 5.93
N PHE A 126 -2.66 -9.31 5.77
CA PHE A 126 -3.30 -10.03 4.65
C PHE A 126 -2.92 -9.47 3.28
N ARG A 127 -2.69 -8.16 3.15
CA ARG A 127 -2.17 -7.56 1.91
C ARG A 127 -0.75 -8.01 1.57
N ARG A 128 0.08 -8.35 2.57
CA ARG A 128 1.41 -8.92 2.37
C ARG A 128 1.34 -10.37 1.86
N LEU A 129 0.37 -11.15 2.35
CA LEU A 129 0.20 -12.56 1.99
C LEU A 129 -0.41 -12.76 0.60
N LYS A 130 -1.10 -11.74 0.05
CA LYS A 130 -1.55 -11.78 -1.34
C LYS A 130 -0.34 -11.67 -2.29
N PRO A 131 -0.15 -12.61 -3.23
CA PRO A 131 0.89 -12.48 -4.24
C PRO A 131 0.64 -11.19 -5.03
N ARG A 132 1.62 -10.30 -4.99
CA ARG A 132 1.56 -9.01 -5.68
C ARG A 132 1.67 -9.30 -7.18
N SER A 133 0.55 -9.38 -7.90
CA SER A 133 0.52 -9.65 -9.36
C SER A 133 1.05 -8.49 -10.23
N GLY A 134 1.75 -7.53 -9.63
CA GLY A 134 2.36 -6.41 -10.34
C GLY A 134 3.79 -6.75 -10.67
N LYS A 135 4.09 -6.95 -11.96
CA LYS A 135 5.47 -7.00 -12.46
C LYS A 135 6.22 -5.75 -11.94
N PRO A 136 7.44 -5.87 -11.40
CA PRO A 136 8.25 -4.69 -11.10
C PRO A 136 8.41 -3.88 -12.41
N PRO A 137 8.40 -2.54 -12.33
CA PRO A 137 8.56 -1.71 -13.52
C PRO A 137 9.86 -2.12 -14.26
N PRO A 138 9.81 -2.36 -15.58
CA PRO A 138 10.89 -3.00 -16.33
C PRO A 138 12.20 -2.20 -16.46
N HIS A 139 12.29 -1.00 -15.86
CA HIS A 139 13.55 -0.25 -15.76
C HIS A 139 13.68 0.38 -14.39
N VAL A 140 14.22 -0.39 -13.44
CA VAL A 140 14.73 0.13 -12.18
C VAL A 140 16.15 0.63 -12.44
N VAL A 141 16.33 1.94 -12.56
CA VAL A 141 17.66 2.54 -12.36
C VAL A 141 18.02 2.30 -10.90
N MET A 142 18.88 1.32 -10.65
CA MET A 142 19.47 1.09 -9.32
C MET A 142 20.18 2.36 -8.88
N ARG A 143 19.83 2.87 -7.70
CA ARG A 143 20.66 3.79 -6.95
C ARG A 143 21.10 3.03 -5.70
N GLN A 144 22.30 2.46 -5.75
CA GLN A 144 22.98 1.97 -4.55
C GLN A 144 23.20 3.19 -3.64
N GLY A 145 22.79 3.09 -2.39
CA GLY A 145 23.04 4.11 -1.39
C GLY A 145 24.49 4.05 -0.97
N ASP A 146 25.32 4.86 -1.60
CA ASP A 146 26.52 5.42 -0.96
C ASP A 146 26.46 6.94 -1.10
N MET A 147 26.69 7.62 0.03
CA MET A 147 26.64 9.06 0.18
C MET A 147 27.87 9.71 -0.47
N ILE A 148 28.00 9.65 -1.80
CA ILE A 148 28.79 10.59 -2.60
C ILE A 148 28.06 10.77 -3.94
N ASN A 149 27.33 11.88 -4.10
CA ASN A 149 26.96 12.54 -5.36
C ASN A 149 26.85 11.71 -6.68
N GLN A 150 26.31 10.49 -6.68
CA GLN A 150 26.06 9.76 -7.93
C GLN A 150 24.77 10.27 -8.58
N ARG A 151 24.89 11.25 -9.49
CA ARG A 151 23.81 11.94 -10.22
C ARG A 151 23.76 11.56 -11.72
N SER A 152 24.82 10.98 -12.25
CA SER A 152 25.04 10.47 -13.61
C SER A 152 24.24 9.21 -14.00
N ASN A 153 23.75 8.43 -13.02
CA ASN A 153 23.13 7.12 -13.27
C ASN A 153 21.78 7.12 -14.03
N THR A 154 21.15 8.28 -14.28
CA THR A 154 19.88 8.31 -15.03
C THR A 154 20.08 8.09 -16.53
N PHE A 155 21.27 8.39 -17.07
CA PHE A 155 21.53 8.22 -18.49
C PHE A 155 22.28 6.91 -18.80
N THR A 156 23.24 6.54 -17.96
CA THR A 156 24.10 5.35 -18.15
C THR A 156 23.33 4.02 -18.00
N GLY A 157 22.18 4.03 -17.31
CA GLY A 157 21.38 2.83 -17.05
C GLY A 157 20.62 2.24 -18.26
N LEU A 158 20.54 2.93 -19.40
CA LEU A 158 19.70 2.51 -20.53
C LEU A 158 20.40 1.60 -21.57
N ARG A 159 21.72 1.38 -21.50
CA ARG A 159 22.42 0.47 -22.43
C ARG A 159 23.60 -0.28 -21.80
N ARG A 160 23.30 -1.18 -20.87
CA ARG A 160 24.27 -2.21 -20.45
C ARG A 160 24.14 -3.45 -21.34
N HIS A 161 24.45 -3.36 -22.64
CA HIS A 161 24.75 -4.53 -23.49
C HIS A 161 25.32 -4.13 -24.86
N LYS A 162 26.65 -4.31 -25.01
CA LYS A 162 27.35 -5.03 -26.10
C LYS A 162 28.82 -4.58 -26.08
N ARG A 163 29.73 -5.51 -25.73
CA ARG A 163 31.16 -5.39 -26.04
C ARG A 163 31.28 -5.09 -27.53
N SER A 164 31.92 -3.96 -27.88
CA SER A 164 32.14 -3.53 -29.27
C SER A 164 33.62 -3.52 -29.57
N THR A 165 33.96 -4.09 -30.72
CA THR A 165 35.22 -3.94 -31.46
C THR A 165 35.55 -2.45 -31.68
N SER A 166 36.84 -2.13 -31.60
CA SER A 166 37.44 -0.79 -31.44
C SER A 166 37.47 0.05 -32.71
N LEU A 167 37.02 1.32 -32.63
CA LEU A 167 37.47 2.40 -33.52
C LEU A 167 38.91 2.82 -33.14
N PRO A 168 39.68 3.46 -34.04
CA PRO A 168 40.96 4.06 -33.69
C PRO A 168 40.77 5.10 -32.57
N THR A 169 41.38 4.83 -31.40
CA THR A 169 41.24 5.68 -30.21
C THR A 169 42.07 6.94 -30.36
N ARG A 170 41.46 8.03 -30.83
CA ARG A 170 42.04 9.37 -30.71
C ARG A 170 41.55 10.00 -29.41
N VAL A 171 42.21 9.65 -28.31
CA VAL A 171 41.90 10.21 -26.98
C VAL A 171 42.28 11.68 -26.99
N LEU A 172 41.32 12.56 -26.69
CA LEU A 172 41.63 13.98 -26.52
C LEU A 172 42.34 14.17 -25.18
N PRO A 173 43.42 14.98 -25.14
CA PRO A 173 44.04 15.34 -23.87
C PRO A 173 43.02 15.93 -22.90
N SER A 174 43.09 15.52 -21.62
CA SER A 174 42.08 15.91 -20.61
C SER A 174 41.94 17.43 -20.48
N ASN A 175 43.04 18.18 -20.57
CA ASN A 175 43.03 19.65 -20.57
C ASN A 175 42.21 20.25 -21.73
N VAL A 176 42.27 19.65 -22.92
CA VAL A 176 41.49 20.07 -24.08
C VAL A 176 40.01 19.79 -23.86
N LEU A 177 39.67 18.60 -23.37
CA LEU A 177 38.28 18.24 -23.04
C LEU A 177 37.67 19.17 -21.98
N LEU A 178 38.42 19.47 -20.92
CA LEU A 178 37.97 20.39 -19.87
C LEU A 178 37.82 21.82 -20.41
N LYS A 179 38.73 22.26 -21.29
CA LYS A 179 38.61 23.56 -21.95
C LYS A 179 37.38 23.64 -22.84
N ILE A 180 37.08 22.59 -23.63
CA ILE A 180 35.84 22.50 -24.41
C ILE A 180 34.62 22.54 -23.47
N ALA A 181 34.66 21.81 -22.36
CA ALA A 181 33.58 21.80 -21.38
C ALA A 181 33.23 23.20 -20.86
N THR A 182 34.20 24.11 -20.74
CA THR A 182 33.96 25.50 -20.31
C THR A 182 33.07 26.32 -21.23
N TYR A 183 32.94 25.94 -22.51
CA TYR A 183 32.18 26.66 -23.53
C TYR A 183 30.84 26.00 -23.89
N VAL A 184 30.49 24.88 -23.25
CA VAL A 184 29.27 24.13 -23.58
C VAL A 184 28.34 23.99 -22.38
N HIS A 185 27.06 23.73 -22.66
CA HIS A 185 26.11 23.38 -21.61
C HIS A 185 26.23 21.89 -21.30
N TYR A 186 25.94 21.52 -20.06
CA TYR A 186 26.01 20.11 -19.64
C TYR A 186 25.11 19.20 -20.50
N VAL A 187 23.97 19.75 -20.91
CA VAL A 187 23.00 19.07 -21.78
C VAL A 187 23.61 18.68 -23.12
N ASP A 188 24.57 19.43 -23.64
CA ASP A 188 25.23 19.15 -24.92
C ASP A 188 26.21 17.98 -24.77
N ILE A 189 26.95 17.93 -23.65
CA ILE A 189 27.81 16.79 -23.31
C ILE A 189 26.97 15.52 -23.14
N VAL A 190 25.82 15.61 -22.47
CA VAL A 190 24.87 14.50 -22.37
C VAL A 190 24.34 14.14 -23.77
N ASN A 191 23.95 15.09 -24.61
CA ASN A 191 23.47 14.77 -25.96
C ASN A 191 24.55 14.07 -26.81
N LEU A 192 25.80 14.54 -26.74
CA LEU A 192 26.92 13.93 -27.43
C LEU A 192 27.17 12.50 -26.96
N HIS A 193 27.21 12.28 -25.65
CA HIS A 193 27.36 10.95 -25.07
C HIS A 193 26.29 9.97 -25.59
N THR A 194 25.08 10.48 -25.82
CA THR A 194 23.91 9.63 -25.93
C THR A 194 23.51 9.35 -27.37
N ALA A 195 23.72 10.34 -28.24
CA ALA A 195 23.67 10.16 -29.68
C ALA A 195 24.89 9.38 -30.20
N TYR A 196 26.07 9.60 -29.62
CA TYR A 196 27.34 9.09 -30.17
C TYR A 196 28.24 8.42 -29.13
N ASN A 197 27.70 7.47 -28.37
CA ASN A 197 28.44 6.77 -27.30
C ASN A 197 29.82 6.26 -27.76
N LYS A 198 29.93 5.69 -28.97
CA LYS A 198 31.22 5.22 -29.51
C LYS A 198 32.24 6.33 -29.71
N LEU A 199 31.81 7.51 -30.19
CA LEU A 199 32.69 8.66 -30.35
C LEU A 199 33.06 9.24 -28.98
N PHE A 200 32.09 9.33 -28.06
CA PHE A 200 32.32 9.79 -26.70
C PHE A 200 33.36 8.94 -25.97
N LEU A 201 33.24 7.61 -26.03
CA LEU A 201 34.22 6.67 -25.49
C LEU A 201 35.59 6.78 -26.19
N ALA A 202 35.61 7.00 -27.51
CA ALA A 202 36.87 7.19 -28.24
C ALA A 202 37.63 8.45 -27.79
N TYR A 203 36.92 9.50 -27.37
CA TYR A 203 37.52 10.75 -26.91
C TYR A 203 37.91 10.74 -25.44
N ILE A 204 37.16 10.03 -24.59
CA ILE A 204 37.40 9.95 -23.15
C ILE A 204 38.39 8.85 -22.77
N GLY A 205 38.56 7.84 -23.64
CA GLY A 205 39.45 6.71 -23.41
C GLY A 205 38.83 5.63 -22.52
N ASN A 206 39.67 4.80 -21.90
CA ASN A 206 39.26 3.68 -21.06
C ASN A 206 38.92 4.08 -19.61
N GLU A 207 38.72 5.36 -19.35
CA GLU A 207 38.32 5.82 -18.01
C GLU A 207 36.88 5.44 -17.69
N ASP A 208 36.57 5.40 -16.40
CA ASP A 208 35.20 5.23 -15.94
C ASP A 208 34.33 6.37 -16.48
N GLU A 209 33.38 6.01 -17.35
CA GLU A 209 32.48 6.93 -18.07
C GLU A 209 31.74 7.86 -17.09
N GLU A 210 31.36 7.31 -15.94
CA GLU A 210 30.64 8.02 -14.91
C GLU A 210 31.50 9.11 -14.23
N SER A 211 32.69 8.74 -13.78
CA SER A 211 33.67 9.67 -13.22
C SER A 211 34.00 10.81 -14.19
N LYS A 212 34.18 10.49 -15.47
CA LYS A 212 34.49 11.49 -16.50
C LYS A 212 33.33 12.42 -16.82
N LEU A 213 32.10 11.93 -16.84
CA LEU A 213 30.91 12.76 -16.99
C LEU A 213 30.76 13.74 -15.81
N GLU A 214 31.00 13.30 -14.57
CA GLU A 214 30.97 14.18 -13.40
C GLU A 214 32.14 15.19 -13.42
N GLN A 215 33.31 14.79 -13.93
CA GLN A 215 34.41 15.73 -14.16
C GLN A 215 34.02 16.83 -15.15
N LEU A 216 33.48 16.47 -16.33
CA LEU A 216 33.05 17.44 -17.34
C LEU A 216 31.92 18.34 -16.82
N ARG A 217 30.98 17.78 -16.05
CA ARG A 217 29.87 18.51 -15.43
C ARG A 217 30.34 19.74 -14.65
N MET A 218 31.40 19.61 -13.86
CA MET A 218 31.95 20.72 -13.06
C MET A 218 32.34 21.92 -13.93
N TYR A 219 32.85 21.67 -15.13
CA TYR A 219 33.37 22.69 -16.05
C TYR A 219 32.33 23.19 -17.06
N THR A 220 31.18 22.52 -17.21
CA THR A 220 30.08 23.04 -18.03
C THR A 220 29.24 24.11 -17.32
N CYS A 221 28.49 24.90 -18.10
CA CYS A 221 27.53 25.87 -17.57
C CYS A 221 28.15 26.88 -16.57
N LEU A 222 29.33 27.45 -16.87
CA LEU A 222 30.05 28.34 -15.95
C LEU A 222 29.41 29.72 -15.75
N SER A 223 28.53 30.13 -16.66
CA SER A 223 27.81 31.40 -16.57
C SER A 223 26.64 31.30 -15.59
N GLY A 224 26.91 31.60 -14.32
CA GLY A 224 25.89 31.89 -13.30
C GLY A 224 25.51 30.70 -12.41
N ALA A 225 24.36 30.84 -11.73
CA ALA A 225 23.86 29.85 -10.79
C ALA A 225 23.51 28.54 -11.52
N LYS A 226 23.99 27.43 -10.98
CA LYS A 226 23.72 26.08 -11.48
C LYS A 226 22.53 25.50 -10.72
N GLU A 227 21.51 25.09 -11.46
CA GLU A 227 20.33 24.40 -10.94
C GLU A 227 20.23 22.98 -11.53
N GLU A 228 19.27 22.20 -11.05
CA GLU A 228 18.97 20.88 -11.60
C GLU A 228 17.65 20.87 -12.35
N CYS A 229 17.66 20.26 -13.53
CA CYS A 229 16.44 19.97 -14.28
C CYS A 229 15.48 19.12 -13.41
N LYS A 230 14.24 19.58 -13.24
CA LYS A 230 13.27 18.87 -12.39
C LYS A 230 12.82 17.51 -12.94
N LEU A 231 13.10 17.20 -14.21
CA LEU A 231 12.75 15.93 -14.85
C LEU A 231 13.93 14.95 -14.93
N CYS A 232 15.05 15.36 -15.54
CA CYS A 232 16.20 14.48 -15.75
C CYS A 232 17.35 14.70 -14.77
N ARG A 233 17.26 15.68 -13.86
CA ARG A 233 18.31 16.08 -12.91
C ARG A 233 19.64 16.52 -13.55
N ALA A 234 19.68 16.70 -14.87
CA ALA A 234 20.82 17.30 -15.55
C ALA A 234 21.06 18.71 -15.02
N GLN A 235 22.33 19.09 -14.92
CA GLN A 235 22.73 20.46 -14.59
C GLN A 235 22.24 21.43 -15.67
N ILE A 236 21.64 22.53 -15.22
CA ILE A 236 21.17 23.64 -16.06
C ILE A 236 21.71 24.95 -15.50
N CYS A 237 21.96 25.92 -16.37
CA CYS A 237 22.23 27.31 -16.01
C CYS A 237 21.13 28.21 -16.56
N GLU A 238 21.23 29.51 -16.27
CA GLU A 238 20.30 30.54 -16.73
C GLU A 238 20.03 30.48 -18.24
N SER A 239 21.07 30.23 -19.05
CA SER A 239 20.95 30.24 -20.50
C SER A 239 20.38 28.95 -21.10
N CYS A 240 20.32 27.84 -20.36
CA CYS A 240 19.80 26.57 -20.87
C CYS A 240 18.60 26.03 -20.08
N ARG A 241 18.15 26.76 -19.05
CA ARG A 241 16.91 26.49 -18.35
C ARG A 241 15.72 27.04 -19.14
N LEU A 242 14.63 26.29 -19.14
CA LEU A 242 13.33 26.72 -19.63
C LEU A 242 12.31 26.49 -18.52
N SER A 243 11.48 27.49 -18.26
CA SER A 243 10.36 27.36 -17.32
C SER A 243 9.15 26.84 -18.08
N VAL A 244 8.70 25.63 -17.72
CA VAL A 244 7.52 25.01 -18.33
C VAL A 244 6.53 24.56 -17.25
N PRO A 245 5.23 24.48 -17.57
CA PRO A 245 4.26 23.87 -16.67
C PRO A 245 4.50 22.36 -16.58
N ILE A 246 4.74 21.88 -15.36
CA ILE A 246 4.84 20.44 -15.03
C ILE A 246 3.58 20.03 -14.25
N PRO A 247 2.92 18.92 -14.63
CA PRO A 247 1.76 18.43 -13.90
C PRO A 247 2.17 17.92 -12.51
N HIS A 248 1.36 18.27 -11.51
CA HIS A 248 1.46 17.73 -10.17
C HIS A 248 0.61 16.46 -10.09
N THR A 249 1.25 15.31 -10.34
CA THR A 249 0.56 14.01 -10.43
C THR A 249 0.15 13.51 -9.05
N ALA A 250 -0.81 12.58 -8.98
CA ALA A 250 -1.29 12.04 -7.71
C ALA A 250 -0.17 11.37 -6.89
N ILE A 251 0.76 10.66 -7.55
CA ILE A 251 1.90 10.04 -6.86
C ILE A 251 2.83 11.11 -6.26
N LEU A 252 3.11 12.18 -7.01
CA LEU A 252 3.94 13.28 -6.54
C LEU A 252 3.28 14.02 -5.36
N MET A 253 1.97 14.27 -5.42
CA MET A 253 1.21 14.80 -4.29
C MET A 253 1.38 13.94 -3.04
N HIS A 254 1.30 12.62 -3.18
CA HIS A 254 1.49 11.70 -2.07
C HIS A 254 2.92 11.67 -1.54
N LEU A 255 3.95 11.83 -2.37
CA LEU A 255 5.33 11.95 -1.93
C LEU A 255 5.57 13.20 -1.09
N GLU A 256 4.97 14.33 -1.47
CA GLU A 256 5.17 15.62 -0.79
C GLU A 256 4.31 15.74 0.48
N SER A 257 3.10 15.18 0.48
CA SER A 257 2.10 15.37 1.54
C SER A 257 2.05 14.25 2.58
N CYS A 258 2.47 13.03 2.24
CA CYS A 258 2.33 11.87 3.13
C CYS A 258 3.67 11.51 3.75
N LYS A 259 3.67 11.30 5.07
CA LYS A 259 4.89 10.99 5.83
C LYS A 259 4.77 9.66 6.57
N PRO A 260 5.85 8.87 6.68
CA PRO A 260 5.82 7.59 7.35
C PRO A 260 5.98 7.73 8.87
N ASN A 261 5.15 7.05 9.63
CA ASN A 261 5.17 7.02 11.10
C ASN A 261 5.40 5.59 11.63
N CYS A 262 6.04 5.49 12.79
CA CYS A 262 6.15 4.22 13.51
C CYS A 262 4.82 3.86 14.17
N SER A 263 4.61 2.58 14.48
CA SER A 263 3.36 2.11 15.11
C SER A 263 3.06 2.82 16.43
N SER A 264 4.09 3.13 17.23
CA SER A 264 3.91 3.82 18.52
C SER A 264 3.50 5.28 18.34
N CYS A 265 4.10 6.02 17.41
CA CYS A 265 3.68 7.38 17.09
C CYS A 265 2.31 7.39 16.43
N PHE A 266 2.03 6.46 15.51
CA PHE A 266 0.70 6.32 14.92
C PHE A 266 -0.39 6.12 15.98
N LEU A 267 -0.15 5.23 16.95
CA LEU A 267 -1.11 4.96 18.03
C LEU A 267 -1.32 6.17 18.95
N LYS A 268 -0.25 6.94 19.23
CA LYS A 268 -0.32 8.18 20.04
C LYS A 268 -1.04 9.31 19.32
N THR A 269 -0.77 9.47 18.02
CA THR A 269 -1.29 10.55 17.19
C THR A 269 -2.67 10.24 16.63
N TYR A 270 -3.20 9.02 16.84
CA TYR A 270 -4.59 8.67 16.56
C TYR A 270 -5.53 9.44 17.51
N LYS A 271 -5.68 10.73 17.24
CA LYS A 271 -6.79 11.54 17.69
C LYS A 271 -7.94 11.14 16.78
N SER A 272 -9.03 10.60 17.35
CA SER A 272 -10.33 10.51 16.66
C SER A 272 -10.91 11.91 16.43
N THR A 273 -10.10 12.84 15.90
CA THR A 273 -10.57 14.12 15.38
C THR A 273 -11.30 13.81 14.08
N ILE A 274 -12.62 13.76 14.23
CA ILE A 274 -13.62 13.76 13.18
C ILE A 274 -13.48 15.08 12.41
N TYR A 275 -12.55 15.19 11.47
CA TYR A 275 -12.55 16.33 10.55
C TYR A 275 -12.09 15.89 9.18
N GLN A 276 -13.01 16.10 8.22
CA GLN A 276 -12.96 15.98 6.76
C GLN A 276 -12.20 14.78 6.16
N PRO A 277 -12.81 14.04 5.20
CA PRO A 277 -12.05 13.08 4.41
C PRO A 277 -10.85 13.78 3.76
N CYS A 278 -9.63 13.25 3.99
CA CYS A 278 -8.40 13.70 3.33
C CYS A 278 -8.60 13.47 1.82
N ASN A 279 -9.04 14.49 1.10
CA ASN A 279 -9.26 14.44 -0.35
C ASN A 279 -8.00 14.95 -1.07
N LEU A 280 -6.88 14.27 -0.86
CA LEU A 280 -5.63 14.56 -1.59
C LEU A 280 -5.82 14.39 -3.10
N GLU A 281 -6.81 13.61 -3.52
CA GLU A 281 -7.15 13.34 -4.94
C GLU A 281 -8.09 14.39 -5.56
N LYS A 282 -8.75 15.27 -4.79
CA LYS A 282 -9.72 16.24 -5.35
C LYS A 282 -9.09 17.57 -5.78
N ALA A 283 -7.82 17.80 -5.47
CA ALA A 283 -7.10 18.87 -6.12
C ALA A 283 -6.89 18.42 -7.58
N GLY A 284 -7.60 19.07 -8.52
CA GLY A 284 -7.40 18.81 -9.95
C GLY A 284 -5.92 18.95 -10.35
N PRO A 285 -5.53 18.53 -11.56
CA PRO A 285 -4.15 18.61 -12.01
C PRO A 285 -3.66 20.06 -11.90
N SER A 286 -2.85 20.32 -10.86
CA SER A 286 -2.21 21.61 -10.68
C SER A 286 -0.94 21.62 -11.51
N PHE A 287 -0.72 22.69 -12.26
CA PHE A 287 0.51 22.86 -13.01
C PHE A 287 1.40 23.83 -12.24
N GLN A 288 2.62 23.39 -11.95
CA GLN A 288 3.64 24.25 -11.39
C GLN A 288 4.69 24.54 -12.45
N HIS A 289 4.99 25.82 -12.64
CA HIS A 289 6.11 26.22 -13.47
C HIS A 289 7.41 25.81 -12.80
N ARG A 290 8.22 25.02 -13.51
CA ARG A 290 9.48 24.49 -13.00
C ARG A 290 10.54 24.58 -14.08
N ASN A 291 11.77 24.87 -13.65
CA ASN A 291 12.94 24.95 -14.53
C ASN A 291 13.37 23.54 -14.98
N ILE A 292 13.46 23.35 -16.29
CA ILE A 292 13.92 22.11 -16.92
C ILE A 292 14.96 22.40 -17.99
N CYS A 293 15.67 21.36 -18.45
CA CYS A 293 16.61 21.50 -19.56
C CYS A 293 15.89 21.59 -20.91
N ARG A 294 16.57 22.15 -21.91
CA ARG A 294 16.07 22.28 -23.28
C ARG A 294 15.55 20.97 -23.89
N ASN A 295 16.23 19.85 -23.65
CA ASN A 295 15.78 18.54 -24.13
C ASN A 295 14.43 18.16 -23.55
N CYS A 296 14.27 18.26 -22.23
CA CYS A 296 13.01 17.94 -21.57
C CYS A 296 11.89 18.91 -21.94
N ALA A 297 12.22 20.15 -22.34
CA ALA A 297 11.25 21.11 -22.82
C ALA A 297 10.73 20.78 -24.22
N ALA A 298 11.56 20.16 -25.06
CA ALA A 298 11.18 19.70 -26.39
C ALA A 298 10.30 18.43 -26.38
N VAL A 299 10.20 17.74 -25.24
CA VAL A 299 9.33 16.57 -25.06
C VAL A 299 7.86 17.01 -24.96
N THR A 300 6.96 16.20 -25.53
CA THR A 300 5.51 16.45 -25.51
C THR A 300 4.96 16.53 -24.08
N SER A 301 3.84 17.25 -23.90
CA SER A 301 3.21 17.37 -22.57
C SER A 301 2.83 16.01 -21.97
N SER A 302 2.30 15.10 -22.77
CA SER A 302 1.95 13.73 -22.37
C SER A 302 3.17 12.93 -21.91
N ASP A 303 4.28 12.98 -22.63
CA ASP A 303 5.51 12.29 -22.25
C ASP A 303 6.14 12.90 -20.99
N ARG A 304 6.05 14.23 -20.80
CA ARG A 304 6.45 14.85 -19.53
C ARG A 304 5.64 14.31 -18.35
N ILE A 305 4.32 14.09 -18.50
CA ILE A 305 3.50 13.46 -17.45
C ILE A 305 4.05 12.08 -17.11
N ARG A 306 4.29 11.26 -18.13
CA ARG A 306 4.82 9.90 -17.97
C ARG A 306 6.17 9.89 -17.26
N MET A 307 7.08 10.82 -17.61
CA MET A 307 8.37 10.96 -16.94
C MET A 307 8.21 11.31 -15.45
N VAL A 308 7.32 12.26 -15.12
CA VAL A 308 7.05 12.64 -13.72
C VAL A 308 6.45 11.47 -12.94
N GLU A 309 5.47 10.77 -13.49
CA GLU A 309 4.86 9.61 -12.84
C GLU A 309 5.85 8.48 -12.62
N GLN A 310 6.68 8.16 -13.61
CA GLN A 310 7.71 7.14 -13.50
C GLN A 310 8.74 7.50 -12.43
N GLN A 311 9.18 8.76 -12.38
CA GLN A 311 10.11 9.22 -11.35
C GLN A 311 9.48 9.16 -9.96
N ALA A 312 8.24 9.64 -9.81
CA ALA A 312 7.53 9.61 -8.54
C ALA A 312 7.29 8.16 -8.07
N GLN A 313 6.96 7.25 -8.99
CA GLN A 313 6.79 5.83 -8.69
C GLN A 313 8.10 5.18 -8.27
N ALA A 314 9.22 5.51 -8.93
CA ALA A 314 10.54 5.02 -8.55
C ALA A 314 10.96 5.51 -7.15
N GLU A 315 10.68 6.77 -6.82
CA GLU A 315 10.93 7.33 -5.49
C GLU A 315 10.05 6.68 -4.42
N MET A 316 8.76 6.46 -4.71
CA MET A 316 7.85 5.73 -3.84
C MET A 316 8.29 4.27 -3.62
N TYR A 317 8.83 3.63 -4.66
CA TYR A 317 9.37 2.28 -4.57
C TYR A 317 10.63 2.22 -3.69
N LYS A 318 11.48 3.24 -3.69
CA LYS A 318 12.63 3.31 -2.77
C LYS A 318 12.20 3.27 -1.31
N PHE A 319 11.08 3.91 -0.96
CA PHE A 319 10.52 3.84 0.39
C PHE A 319 10.09 2.42 0.83
N SER A 320 9.94 1.49 -0.11
CA SER A 320 9.66 0.08 0.21
C SER A 320 10.92 -0.73 0.54
N LYS A 321 12.09 -0.32 0.02
CA LYS A 321 13.39 -0.99 0.18
C LYS A 321 14.27 -0.35 1.25
N ASP A 322 14.28 0.98 1.30
CA ASP A 322 15.19 1.73 2.16
C ASP A 322 14.66 1.85 3.60
N GLY A 323 15.58 2.05 4.54
CA GLY A 323 15.26 2.35 5.93
C GLY A 323 14.64 3.75 6.04
N LEU A 324 13.32 3.82 6.22
CA LEU A 324 12.60 5.06 6.48
C LEU A 324 12.79 5.53 7.92
N PHE A 325 12.59 6.81 8.17
CA PHE A 325 12.55 7.39 9.52
C PHE A 325 11.14 7.84 9.85
N CYS A 326 10.74 7.68 11.11
CA CYS A 326 9.46 8.18 11.58
C CYS A 326 9.41 9.71 11.46
N ALA A 327 8.34 10.26 10.90
CA ALA A 327 8.18 11.71 10.77
C ALA A 327 8.16 12.42 12.12
N ASP A 328 7.52 11.81 13.13
CA ASP A 328 7.35 12.37 14.46
C ASP A 328 8.61 12.19 15.34
N CYS A 329 8.93 10.94 15.73
CA CYS A 329 10.03 10.67 16.67
C CYS A 329 11.41 10.52 16.03
N LYS A 330 11.53 10.67 14.71
CA LYS A 330 12.78 10.54 13.93
C LYS A 330 13.53 9.21 14.07
N SER A 331 12.97 8.23 14.79
CA SER A 331 13.57 6.89 14.91
C SER A 331 13.53 6.16 13.58
N LYS A 332 14.59 5.41 13.27
CA LYS A 332 14.62 4.51 12.11
C LYS A 332 13.49 3.49 12.22
N LEU A 333 12.68 3.40 11.18
CA LEU A 333 11.61 2.43 11.08
C LEU A 333 12.22 1.05 10.75
N PRO A 334 11.65 -0.04 11.27
CA PRO A 334 12.17 -1.38 11.02
C PRO A 334 12.15 -1.68 9.52
N LEU A 335 13.17 -2.38 9.01
CA LEU A 335 13.27 -2.73 7.58
C LEU A 335 12.10 -3.60 7.12
N SER A 336 11.61 -4.47 8.02
CA SER A 336 10.41 -5.27 7.86
C SER A 336 9.37 -4.88 8.90
N GLY A 337 8.15 -4.57 8.47
CA GLY A 337 7.06 -4.19 9.36
C GLY A 337 6.01 -3.30 8.69
N PRO A 338 4.88 -3.06 9.35
CA PRO A 338 3.84 -2.18 8.82
C PRO A 338 4.37 -0.76 8.66
N ARG A 339 3.97 -0.10 7.57
CA ARG A 339 4.19 1.32 7.34
C ARG A 339 2.90 2.09 7.56
N TRP A 340 2.93 3.12 8.39
CA TRP A 340 1.79 4.00 8.63
C TRP A 340 2.04 5.33 7.93
N TRP A 341 1.26 5.63 6.90
CA TRP A 341 1.41 6.85 6.12
C TRP A 341 0.39 7.87 6.62
N ILE A 342 0.86 9.04 7.04
CA ILE A 342 0.02 10.12 7.54
C ILE A 342 0.00 11.25 6.51
N CYS A 343 -1.20 11.57 6.02
CA CYS A 343 -1.48 12.72 5.15
C CYS A 343 -1.20 14.02 5.90
N SER A 344 -0.92 15.12 5.19
CA SER A 344 -0.72 16.45 5.77
C SER A 344 -1.90 16.93 6.62
N CYS A 345 -3.12 16.41 6.39
CA CYS A 345 -4.28 16.67 7.23
C CYS A 345 -4.29 15.90 8.58
N GLY A 346 -3.27 15.06 8.83
CA GLY A 346 -3.14 14.27 10.05
C GLY A 346 -3.84 12.90 10.04
N GLN A 347 -4.52 12.52 8.96
CA GLN A 347 -5.21 11.22 8.84
C GLN A 347 -4.32 10.14 8.19
N GLU A 348 -4.63 8.85 8.46
CA GLU A 348 -3.97 7.75 7.76
C GLU A 348 -4.30 7.81 6.26
N CYS A 349 -3.26 7.92 5.42
CA CYS A 349 -3.40 7.77 3.99
C CYS A 349 -3.50 6.28 3.64
N SER A 350 -4.64 5.87 3.07
CA SER A 350 -4.89 4.49 2.66
C SER A 350 -4.64 4.22 1.18
N HIS A 351 -4.10 5.20 0.45
CA HIS A 351 -3.91 5.11 -0.99
C HIS A 351 -2.89 4.01 -1.34
N HIS A 352 -3.10 3.35 -2.47
CA HIS A 352 -2.36 2.14 -2.87
C HIS A 352 -0.93 2.44 -3.37
N VAL A 353 -0.61 3.72 -3.64
CA VAL A 353 0.73 4.17 -4.02
C VAL A 353 1.75 3.90 -2.92
N HIS A 354 1.32 3.99 -1.66
CA HIS A 354 2.19 3.79 -0.52
C HIS A 354 2.42 2.31 -0.25
N PRO A 355 3.68 1.87 -0.04
CA PRO A 355 3.93 0.51 0.37
C PRO A 355 3.32 0.28 1.77
N PRO A 356 2.42 -0.71 1.94
CA PRO A 356 1.80 -0.96 3.25
C PRO A 356 2.77 -1.59 4.25
N TRP A 357 3.88 -2.14 3.76
CA TRP A 357 4.86 -2.92 4.51
C TRP A 357 6.27 -2.65 3.97
N GLY A 358 7.27 -2.58 4.86
CA GLY A 358 8.69 -2.57 4.46
C GLY A 358 9.13 -3.97 4.06
N LEU A 359 9.72 -4.14 2.88
CA LEU A 359 9.98 -5.48 2.32
C LEU A 359 11.22 -6.17 2.94
N GLY A 360 12.04 -5.45 3.69
CA GLY A 360 13.31 -5.95 4.20
C GLY A 360 14.40 -5.97 3.13
N SER A 361 15.64 -6.27 3.53
CA SER A 361 16.81 -6.33 2.63
C SER A 361 16.85 -7.59 1.76
N ASN A 362 15.98 -8.58 2.00
CA ASN A 362 16.08 -9.93 1.45
C ASN A 362 14.95 -10.27 0.46
N SER A 363 14.42 -9.28 -0.25
CA SER A 363 13.34 -9.46 -1.24
C SER A 363 13.69 -8.90 -2.61
#